data_AF-A0A351YVB2-F1
#
_entry.id   AF-A0A351YVB2-F1
#
_cell.length_a   1.000
_cell.length_b   1.000
_cell.length_c   1.000
_cell.angle_alpha   90.00
_cell.angle_beta   90.00
_cell.angle_gamma   90.00
#
_symmetry.space_group_name_H-M   'P 1'
#
loop_
_entity.id
_entity.type
_entity.pdbx_description
1 polymer ?
#
loop_
_entity_poly.entity_id
_entity_poly.type
_entity_poly.pdbx_seq_one_letter_code
_entity_poly.pdbx_strand_id
1 'polypeptide(L)'
;MEKKFCLRRLGLVFILISFVSSLSFAQSTLENDSSAGSAGSVGQGAVQQDVANTGAANADAANTDGTKQGGSKQDVTKQKKEKKSGDDLVFAEPSLVSGLLSFSEITLFSIGLNQWDRRVLKEEYAQVNWSTMKKNLTSKWFWDYDPFSTNQIGHPYQGSIYYSMARSTGFNYWQSLAFTVYGSTLWELLFETDPPSVHDEIMTTIPASFLGESLHRMYFITNDYLPFLSWVVSPADAVNQLLLGKKLKRPDGELTELSFFAGAATGENTVHTEDPLIGTDSSGVSGKAIVGLNLVYGSPYYHFTKEPFDQFDFYGFAALERDRDYYAVLFGNAPVWSWGIVPLEDYGTTLAVKLHYHYAQAPCFNFNNNALGLSLAQSIPAGSWKFSWEANLNWAFLVGVDYYALDSTGSYTTSDGEDRRVFDYGMGANADLKFRLEQPVFGDLSFYAGLAAEHTLPPAVIPEASSGYALMLYGKAEYSHKIAGMFSLGCNYLWYKKWAWFYDDYDMDQFEQMGSVFVKIDLL
;
A
#
# COMPACT_ATOMS: atom_id res chain seq x y z
N MET A 1 35.48 -18.65 -7.90
CA MET A 1 35.32 -17.98 -6.60
C MET A 1 34.06 -17.09 -6.56
N GLU A 2 33.54 -16.65 -7.71
CA GLU A 2 32.35 -15.78 -7.83
C GLU A 2 31.01 -16.43 -7.41
N LYS A 3 30.81 -17.75 -7.59
CA LYS A 3 29.55 -18.42 -7.19
C LYS A 3 29.30 -18.46 -5.67
N LYS A 4 30.35 -18.53 -4.84
CA LYS A 4 30.24 -18.49 -3.37
C LYS A 4 30.00 -17.07 -2.84
N PHE A 5 30.34 -16.05 -3.63
CA PHE A 5 30.14 -14.65 -3.28
C PHE A 5 28.70 -14.19 -3.54
N CYS A 6 28.03 -14.77 -4.55
CA CYS A 6 26.63 -14.50 -4.86
C CYS A 6 25.67 -15.03 -3.76
N LEU A 7 25.85 -16.27 -3.28
CA LEU A 7 25.00 -16.86 -2.22
C LEU A 7 25.06 -16.09 -0.88
N ARG A 8 26.21 -15.53 -0.51
CA ARG A 8 26.33 -14.71 0.72
C ARG A 8 25.62 -13.36 0.60
N ARG A 9 25.53 -12.79 -0.61
CA ARG A 9 24.77 -11.56 -0.86
C ARG A 9 23.26 -11.82 -0.90
N LEU A 10 22.83 -12.92 -1.53
CA LEU A 10 21.43 -13.39 -1.50
C LEU A 10 20.93 -13.52 -0.05
N GLY A 11 21.65 -14.25 0.81
CA GLY A 11 21.24 -14.44 2.21
C GLY A 11 21.15 -13.14 3.02
N LEU A 12 22.07 -12.18 2.82
CA LEU A 12 22.06 -10.91 3.55
C LEU A 12 20.93 -9.97 3.08
N VAL A 13 20.60 -10.04 1.79
CA VAL A 13 19.54 -9.25 1.16
C VAL A 13 18.16 -9.77 1.55
N PHE A 14 17.96 -11.10 1.57
CA PHE A 14 16.73 -11.68 2.09
C PHE A 14 16.50 -11.33 3.56
N ILE A 15 17.55 -11.31 4.39
CA ILE A 15 17.45 -10.85 5.79
C ILE A 15 17.02 -9.37 5.87
N LEU A 16 17.45 -8.51 4.94
CA LEU A 16 17.09 -7.10 4.94
C LEU A 16 15.63 -6.87 4.51
N ILE A 17 15.12 -7.63 3.53
CA ILE A 17 13.71 -7.55 3.13
C ILE A 17 12.83 -8.15 4.22
N SER A 18 13.21 -9.31 4.77
CA SER A 18 12.55 -9.90 5.94
C SER A 18 12.53 -8.92 7.12
N PHE A 19 13.60 -8.15 7.36
CA PHE A 19 13.62 -7.12 8.41
C PHE A 19 12.60 -6.00 8.19
N VAL A 20 12.42 -5.51 6.95
CA VAL A 20 11.43 -4.46 6.66
C VAL A 20 10.00 -5.00 6.79
N SER A 21 9.75 -6.23 6.32
CA SER A 21 8.47 -6.90 6.50
C SER A 21 8.17 -7.14 7.98
N SER A 22 9.11 -7.73 8.73
CA SER A 22 9.00 -7.94 10.19
C SER A 22 8.88 -6.66 10.99
N LEU A 23 9.41 -5.52 10.53
CA LEU A 23 9.20 -4.22 11.18
C LEU A 23 7.74 -3.77 11.06
N SER A 24 7.08 -4.04 9.93
CA SER A 24 5.64 -3.82 9.79
C SER A 24 4.81 -4.69 10.76
N PHE A 25 5.28 -5.91 11.07
CA PHE A 25 4.67 -6.80 12.08
C PHE A 25 5.08 -6.45 13.53
N ALA A 26 6.30 -5.97 13.78
CA ALA A 26 6.79 -5.66 15.13
C ALA A 26 6.28 -4.30 15.64
N GLN A 27 5.97 -3.37 14.72
CA GLN A 27 5.40 -2.09 15.09
C GLN A 27 3.93 -2.24 15.56
N SER A 28 3.24 -3.33 15.17
CA SER A 28 1.90 -3.68 15.66
C SER A 28 1.89 -4.45 16.98
N THR A 29 2.93 -5.24 17.30
CA THR A 29 3.03 -5.91 18.61
C THR A 29 3.40 -4.96 19.76
N LEU A 30 4.12 -3.87 19.48
CA LEU A 30 4.40 -2.81 20.47
C LEU A 30 3.16 -2.00 20.89
N GLU A 31 2.06 -2.06 20.13
CA GLU A 31 0.80 -1.41 20.48
C GLU A 31 0.11 -2.13 21.66
N ASN A 32 0.17 -3.47 21.70
CA ASN A 32 -0.43 -4.29 22.78
C ASN A 32 0.28 -4.13 24.14
N ASP A 33 1.60 -3.93 24.17
CA ASP A 33 2.38 -3.81 25.42
C ASP A 33 2.33 -2.40 26.04
N SER A 34 1.86 -1.39 25.30
CA SER A 34 1.95 0.01 25.72
C SER A 34 0.91 0.44 26.78
N SER A 35 -0.10 -0.41 27.04
CA SER A 35 -1.13 -0.17 28.07
C SER A 35 -0.73 -0.64 29.48
N ALA A 36 0.43 -1.30 29.64
CA ALA A 36 0.91 -1.82 30.91
C ALA A 36 2.27 -1.22 31.33
N GLY A 37 2.29 0.01 31.86
CA GLY A 37 3.54 0.53 32.44
C GLY A 37 3.50 1.93 33.05
N SER A 38 3.22 2.00 34.36
CA SER A 38 3.34 3.21 35.17
C SER A 38 4.78 3.72 35.32
N ALA A 39 4.88 5.05 35.36
CA ALA A 39 6.04 5.93 35.57
C ALA A 39 7.21 5.41 36.47
N GLY A 40 8.43 5.65 35.98
CA GLY A 40 9.67 5.63 36.76
C GLY A 40 10.71 6.56 36.14
N SER A 41 10.94 7.71 36.77
CA SER A 41 11.94 8.72 36.40
C SER A 41 13.39 8.24 36.55
N VAL A 42 14.30 8.89 35.79
CA VAL A 42 15.76 9.16 36.00
C VAL A 42 16.46 8.99 34.64
N GLY A 43 17.34 9.85 34.12
CA GLY A 43 18.00 11.06 34.58
C GLY A 43 18.95 11.51 33.44
N GLN A 44 19.16 12.83 33.33
CA GLN A 44 19.95 13.47 32.28
C GLN A 44 21.44 13.08 32.32
N GLY A 45 22.06 12.99 31.13
CA GLY A 45 23.51 12.91 30.96
C GLY A 45 23.93 13.43 29.59
N ALA A 46 24.49 14.63 29.55
CA ALA A 46 25.04 15.30 28.38
C ALA A 46 26.51 14.91 28.15
N VAL A 47 26.92 14.64 26.91
CA VAL A 47 28.32 14.74 26.39
C VAL A 47 28.21 14.88 24.85
N GLN A 48 28.36 16.08 24.27
CA GLN A 48 29.58 16.78 23.85
C GLN A 48 30.08 16.39 22.44
N GLN A 49 30.09 17.43 21.60
CA GLN A 49 30.66 17.50 20.25
C GLN A 49 32.15 17.15 20.25
N ASP A 50 32.60 16.48 19.19
CA ASP A 50 33.96 16.65 18.70
C ASP A 50 33.98 16.93 17.20
N VAL A 51 34.58 18.09 16.90
CA VAL A 51 34.90 18.62 15.58
C VAL A 51 36.31 18.16 15.26
N ALA A 52 36.53 17.59 14.08
CA ALA A 52 37.86 17.50 13.50
C ALA A 52 37.82 17.91 12.03
N ASN A 53 38.57 18.98 11.76
CA ASN A 53 38.71 19.70 10.51
C ASN A 53 40.17 19.53 10.05
N THR A 54 40.40 18.98 8.87
CA THR A 54 41.62 19.09 8.03
C THR A 54 41.23 18.53 6.67
N GLY A 55 41.53 19.08 5.50
CA GLY A 55 42.42 20.12 5.05
C GLY A 55 42.52 19.95 3.52
N ALA A 56 42.56 21.07 2.80
CA ALA A 56 42.37 21.20 1.36
C ALA A 56 43.47 20.62 0.47
N ALA A 57 43.13 20.35 -0.80
CA ALA A 57 43.99 20.61 -1.97
C ALA A 57 43.15 20.75 -3.26
N ASN A 58 43.38 21.87 -3.95
CA ASN A 58 42.82 22.30 -5.25
C ASN A 58 43.59 21.74 -6.44
N ALA A 59 42.95 21.74 -7.63
CA ALA A 59 43.41 22.26 -8.94
C ALA A 59 42.62 21.56 -10.07
N ASP A 60 41.73 22.28 -10.79
CA ASP A 60 41.95 22.91 -12.13
C ASP A 60 41.97 21.89 -13.29
N ALA A 61 41.44 22.07 -14.50
CA ALA A 61 40.65 23.11 -15.15
C ALA A 61 40.15 22.58 -16.52
N ALA A 62 38.94 22.99 -16.89
CA ALA A 62 38.55 23.59 -18.19
C ALA A 62 38.70 22.87 -19.57
N ASN A 63 37.54 22.83 -20.25
CA ASN A 63 37.21 23.48 -21.54
C ASN A 63 37.02 22.67 -22.87
N THR A 64 35.82 22.87 -23.42
CA THR A 64 35.42 23.26 -24.80
C THR A 64 35.33 22.28 -26.00
N ASP A 65 34.10 22.25 -26.53
CA ASP A 65 33.64 22.47 -27.92
C ASP A 65 33.93 21.52 -29.08
N GLY A 66 32.89 21.31 -29.91
CA GLY A 66 33.05 20.98 -31.33
C GLY A 66 31.86 20.30 -32.03
N THR A 67 31.00 21.09 -32.67
CA THR A 67 29.86 20.72 -33.53
C THR A 67 30.26 20.23 -34.94
N LYS A 68 29.43 19.38 -35.61
CA LYS A 68 28.76 19.66 -36.92
C LYS A 68 28.09 18.44 -37.61
N GLN A 69 27.12 18.80 -38.45
CA GLN A 69 26.04 18.07 -39.13
C GLN A 69 26.37 17.39 -40.49
N GLY A 70 25.42 16.55 -40.96
CA GLY A 70 25.04 16.29 -42.38
C GLY A 70 25.49 14.93 -42.93
N GLY A 71 24.77 14.14 -43.73
CA GLY A 71 23.47 14.20 -44.41
C GLY A 71 23.41 13.15 -45.55
N SER A 72 22.32 12.36 -45.59
CA SER A 72 21.66 11.63 -46.71
C SER A 72 22.31 10.50 -47.56
N LYS A 73 21.60 9.34 -47.51
CA LYS A 73 20.99 8.49 -48.60
C LYS A 73 21.75 7.36 -49.32
N GLN A 74 21.12 6.16 -49.24
CA GLN A 74 20.99 5.01 -50.19
C GLN A 74 22.29 4.25 -50.54
N ASP A 75 22.38 2.91 -50.71
CA ASP A 75 21.40 1.86 -51.02
C ASP A 75 22.02 0.42 -50.85
N VAL A 76 21.16 -0.61 -50.77
CA VAL A 76 21.34 -2.04 -51.15
C VAL A 76 22.42 -2.95 -50.48
N THR A 77 21.92 -3.79 -49.57
CA THR A 77 22.08 -5.26 -49.48
C THR A 77 23.48 -5.90 -49.57
N LYS A 78 24.06 -6.24 -48.41
CA LYS A 78 24.91 -7.44 -48.24
C LYS A 78 24.62 -8.11 -46.90
N GLN A 79 24.02 -9.30 -46.98
CA GLN A 79 23.99 -10.26 -45.88
C GLN A 79 25.41 -10.51 -45.38
N LYS A 80 25.69 -10.06 -44.16
CA LYS A 80 26.87 -10.45 -43.40
C LYS A 80 26.35 -10.98 -42.07
N LYS A 81 26.69 -12.25 -41.79
CA LYS A 81 26.46 -12.92 -40.50
C LYS A 81 26.94 -12.00 -39.37
N GLU A 82 26.01 -11.30 -38.73
CA GLU A 82 26.27 -10.67 -37.45
C GLU A 82 26.24 -11.75 -36.38
N LYS A 83 27.43 -11.93 -35.81
CA LYS A 83 27.67 -12.56 -34.53
C LYS A 83 26.74 -11.86 -33.53
N LYS A 84 25.78 -12.59 -32.93
CA LYS A 84 24.98 -12.09 -31.81
C LYS A 84 25.95 -11.49 -30.77
N SER A 85 26.11 -10.17 -30.76
CA SER A 85 26.54 -9.47 -29.56
C SER A 85 25.45 -9.72 -28.54
N GLY A 86 25.83 -9.93 -27.27
CA GLY A 86 24.89 -10.27 -26.21
C GLY A 86 23.72 -9.29 -26.20
N ASP A 87 22.58 -9.74 -26.71
CA ASP A 87 21.31 -9.11 -26.41
C ASP A 87 21.09 -9.36 -24.92
N ASP A 88 21.16 -8.28 -24.16
CA ASP A 88 20.76 -8.25 -22.75
C ASP A 88 19.39 -8.93 -22.64
N LEU A 89 19.39 -10.13 -22.07
CA LEU A 89 18.20 -10.96 -21.90
C LEU A 89 17.23 -10.29 -20.93
N VAL A 90 16.45 -9.31 -21.39
CA VAL A 90 15.21 -8.92 -20.71
C VAL A 90 14.38 -10.19 -20.51
N PHE A 91 13.76 -10.38 -19.35
CA PHE A 91 12.75 -11.43 -19.20
C PHE A 91 11.56 -11.07 -20.09
N ALA A 92 11.64 -11.49 -21.36
CA ALA A 92 10.62 -11.18 -22.34
C ALA A 92 9.37 -12.04 -22.09
N GLU A 93 9.55 -13.29 -21.65
CA GLU A 93 8.47 -14.25 -21.41
C GLU A 93 8.78 -15.18 -20.22
N PRO A 94 7.73 -15.65 -19.49
CA PRO A 94 7.89 -16.64 -18.42
C PRO A 94 8.55 -17.92 -18.92
N SER A 95 9.42 -18.50 -18.11
CA SER A 95 10.08 -19.78 -18.40
C SER A 95 10.05 -20.72 -17.19
N LEU A 96 10.37 -22.00 -17.39
CA LEU A 96 10.54 -22.94 -16.28
C LEU A 96 11.60 -22.44 -15.27
N VAL A 97 12.66 -21.78 -15.77
CA VAL A 97 13.70 -21.20 -14.91
C VAL A 97 13.15 -20.04 -14.09
N SER A 98 12.34 -19.15 -14.70
CA SER A 98 11.65 -18.08 -13.99
C SER A 98 10.74 -18.65 -12.88
N GLY A 99 9.98 -19.70 -13.18
CA GLY A 99 9.10 -20.33 -12.20
C GLY A 99 9.86 -20.95 -11.03
N LEU A 100 10.90 -21.74 -11.30
CA LEU A 100 11.75 -22.31 -10.25
C LEU A 100 12.43 -21.23 -9.41
N LEU A 101 12.85 -20.13 -10.04
CA LEU A 101 13.42 -18.98 -9.34
C LEU A 101 12.38 -18.36 -8.41
N SER A 102 11.20 -17.99 -8.89
CA SER A 102 10.16 -17.36 -8.06
C SER A 102 9.68 -18.28 -6.93
N PHE A 103 9.48 -19.59 -7.18
CA PHE A 103 9.21 -20.55 -6.10
C PHE A 103 10.31 -20.55 -5.03
N SER A 104 11.57 -20.53 -5.47
CA SER A 104 12.72 -20.52 -4.55
C SER A 104 12.83 -19.22 -3.77
N GLU A 105 12.61 -18.07 -4.43
CA GLU A 105 12.65 -16.74 -3.81
C GLU A 105 11.59 -16.62 -2.72
N ILE A 106 10.35 -17.00 -3.03
CA ILE A 106 9.24 -17.01 -2.08
C ILE A 106 9.56 -17.93 -0.90
N THR A 107 9.96 -19.18 -1.17
CA THR A 107 10.30 -20.13 -0.10
C THR A 107 11.44 -19.62 0.79
N LEU A 108 12.50 -19.07 0.19
CA LEU A 108 13.65 -18.55 0.93
C LEU A 108 13.30 -17.29 1.73
N PHE A 109 12.43 -16.44 1.19
CA PHE A 109 11.89 -15.29 1.92
C PHE A 109 11.06 -15.73 3.11
N SER A 110 10.12 -16.67 2.96
CA SER A 110 9.30 -17.17 4.07
C SER A 110 10.16 -17.85 5.15
N ILE A 111 11.19 -18.62 4.75
CA ILE A 111 12.19 -19.14 5.70
C ILE A 111 12.92 -17.98 6.39
N GLY A 112 13.37 -16.97 5.64
CA GLY A 112 14.08 -15.82 6.18
C GLY A 112 13.26 -15.04 7.20
N LEU A 113 12.00 -14.77 6.86
CA LEU A 113 11.04 -14.04 7.67
C LEU A 113 10.73 -14.80 8.95
N ASN A 114 10.31 -16.07 8.85
CA ASN A 114 10.11 -16.92 10.02
C ASN A 114 11.35 -17.00 10.91
N GLN A 115 12.55 -17.13 10.31
CA GLN A 115 13.78 -17.22 11.10
C GLN A 115 14.16 -15.91 11.78
N TRP A 116 13.82 -14.78 11.17
CA TRP A 116 13.95 -13.47 11.78
C TRP A 116 13.00 -13.33 12.96
N ASP A 117 11.70 -13.56 12.74
CA ASP A 117 10.66 -13.45 13.76
C ASP A 117 10.94 -14.39 14.92
N ARG A 118 11.36 -15.63 14.63
CA ARG A 118 11.71 -16.63 15.65
C ARG A 118 12.90 -16.26 16.52
N ARG A 119 13.95 -15.68 15.94
CA ARG A 119 15.26 -15.51 16.61
C ARG A 119 15.51 -14.10 17.12
N VAL A 120 14.95 -13.11 16.44
CA VAL A 120 15.17 -11.68 16.72
C VAL A 120 13.98 -11.14 17.50
N LEU A 121 12.78 -11.23 16.94
CA LEU A 121 11.55 -10.75 17.59
C LEU A 121 11.07 -11.71 18.70
N LYS A 122 11.38 -13.00 18.53
CA LYS A 122 10.97 -14.11 19.40
C LYS A 122 9.46 -14.29 19.46
N GLU A 123 8.78 -14.05 18.35
CA GLU A 123 7.33 -14.23 18.23
C GLU A 123 6.94 -15.68 18.45
N GLU A 124 5.75 -15.90 19.03
CA GLU A 124 5.21 -17.22 19.32
C GLU A 124 4.79 -17.96 18.04
N TYR A 125 4.08 -17.26 17.14
CA TYR A 125 3.65 -17.79 15.83
C TYR A 125 4.83 -18.33 15.01
N ALA A 126 6.02 -17.75 15.17
CA ALA A 126 7.21 -18.12 14.41
C ALA A 126 7.94 -19.36 14.97
N GLN A 127 7.54 -19.93 16.11
CA GLN A 127 8.21 -21.08 16.76
C GLN A 127 7.91 -22.44 16.09
N VAL A 128 7.93 -22.45 14.77
CA VAL A 128 7.57 -23.61 13.95
C VAL A 128 8.51 -24.81 14.15
N ASN A 129 7.90 -25.99 14.10
CA ASN A 129 8.59 -27.27 14.09
C ASN A 129 7.77 -28.28 13.28
N TRP A 130 8.32 -29.48 13.07
CA TRP A 130 7.65 -30.51 12.26
C TRP A 130 6.24 -30.87 12.78
N SER A 131 6.00 -30.78 14.09
CA SER A 131 4.68 -31.05 14.67
C SER A 131 3.67 -29.96 14.30
N THR A 132 4.06 -28.69 14.31
CA THR A 132 3.16 -27.57 13.94
C THR A 132 2.86 -27.61 12.45
N MET A 133 3.88 -27.81 11.60
CA MET A 133 3.69 -28.00 10.15
C MET A 133 2.70 -29.15 9.85
N LYS A 134 2.87 -30.30 10.51
CA LYS A 134 1.97 -31.45 10.32
C LYS A 134 0.54 -31.16 10.81
N LYS A 135 0.40 -30.44 11.93
CA LYS A 135 -0.89 -29.97 12.45
C LYS A 135 -1.57 -29.10 11.40
N ASN A 136 -0.90 -28.07 10.89
CA ASN A 136 -1.48 -27.10 9.96
C ASN A 136 -1.93 -27.74 8.64
N LEU A 137 -1.12 -28.66 8.09
CA LEU A 137 -1.47 -29.45 6.89
C LEU A 137 -2.77 -30.26 7.01
N THR A 138 -3.27 -30.50 8.22
CA THR A 138 -4.49 -31.27 8.48
C THR A 138 -5.58 -30.46 9.20
N SER A 139 -5.28 -29.21 9.56
CA SER A 139 -6.20 -28.35 10.29
C SER A 139 -7.23 -27.75 9.36
N LYS A 140 -8.39 -27.43 9.92
CA LYS A 140 -9.37 -26.58 9.22
C LYS A 140 -8.85 -25.15 9.25
N TRP A 141 -9.17 -24.44 8.19
CA TRP A 141 -8.91 -23.02 8.11
C TRP A 141 -9.90 -22.26 8.99
N PHE A 142 -9.45 -21.23 9.69
CA PHE A 142 -10.28 -20.44 10.59
C PHE A 142 -10.06 -18.93 10.39
N TRP A 143 -10.66 -18.12 11.25
CA TRP A 143 -10.45 -16.67 11.28
C TRP A 143 -9.53 -16.36 12.45
N ASP A 144 -8.31 -15.91 12.17
CA ASP A 144 -7.29 -15.54 13.16
C ASP A 144 -7.71 -14.33 14.02
N TYR A 145 -6.84 -13.96 14.94
CA TYR A 145 -7.00 -12.81 15.81
C TYR A 145 -5.92 -11.75 15.59
N ASP A 146 -5.35 -11.70 14.38
CA ASP A 146 -4.25 -10.80 14.08
C ASP A 146 -4.68 -9.33 14.19
N PRO A 147 -3.77 -8.43 14.62
CA PRO A 147 -4.05 -7.00 14.72
C PRO A 147 -4.52 -6.40 13.38
N PHE A 148 -5.28 -5.30 13.47
CA PHE A 148 -5.82 -4.63 12.28
C PHE A 148 -4.73 -4.22 11.28
N SER A 149 -3.64 -3.63 11.77
CA SER A 149 -2.51 -3.24 10.93
C SER A 149 -1.83 -4.44 10.27
N THR A 150 -1.69 -5.56 10.99
CA THR A 150 -1.18 -6.81 10.42
C THR A 150 -2.09 -7.29 9.28
N ASN A 151 -3.39 -7.45 9.54
CA ASN A 151 -4.34 -7.99 8.57
C ASN A 151 -4.58 -7.08 7.36
N GLN A 152 -4.63 -5.76 7.58
CA GLN A 152 -5.05 -4.81 6.56
C GLN A 152 -3.92 -4.14 5.80
N ILE A 153 -2.67 -4.17 6.29
CA ILE A 153 -1.50 -3.65 5.57
C ILE A 153 -0.28 -4.57 5.62
N GLY A 154 -0.03 -5.28 6.73
CA GLY A 154 1.09 -6.23 6.88
C GLY A 154 1.01 -7.39 5.90
N HIS A 155 -0.07 -8.17 5.95
CA HIS A 155 -0.36 -9.28 5.04
C HIS A 155 -0.42 -8.85 3.57
N PRO A 156 -1.14 -7.77 3.19
CA PRO A 156 -1.06 -7.21 1.84
C PRO A 156 0.36 -6.85 1.41
N TYR A 157 1.18 -6.28 2.29
CA TYR A 157 2.57 -5.94 1.97
C TYR A 157 3.45 -7.19 1.80
N GLN A 158 3.34 -8.19 2.68
CA GLN A 158 4.01 -9.48 2.54
C GLN A 158 3.64 -10.15 1.21
N GLY A 159 2.36 -10.20 0.88
CA GLY A 159 1.89 -10.72 -0.39
C GLY A 159 2.40 -9.92 -1.59
N SER A 160 2.50 -8.60 -1.48
CA SER A 160 3.07 -7.74 -2.53
C SER A 160 4.53 -8.11 -2.86
N ILE A 161 5.29 -8.60 -1.87
CA ILE A 161 6.66 -9.08 -2.07
C ILE A 161 6.65 -10.41 -2.83
N TYR A 162 5.77 -11.36 -2.47
CA TYR A 162 5.59 -12.61 -3.23
C TYR A 162 5.18 -12.34 -4.68
N TYR A 163 4.26 -11.39 -4.87
CA TYR A 163 3.82 -10.93 -6.17
C TYR A 163 4.99 -10.39 -6.98
N SER A 164 5.76 -9.46 -6.43
CA SER A 164 6.89 -8.82 -7.12
C SER A 164 8.04 -9.78 -7.43
N MET A 165 8.28 -10.81 -6.61
CA MET A 165 9.24 -11.89 -6.92
C MET A 165 8.85 -12.66 -8.19
N ALA A 166 7.56 -12.87 -8.43
CA ALA A 166 7.10 -13.45 -9.70
C ALA A 166 7.08 -12.43 -10.83
N ARG A 167 6.53 -11.24 -10.58
CA ARG A 167 6.35 -10.21 -11.60
C ARG A 167 7.67 -9.79 -12.24
N SER A 168 8.71 -9.61 -11.41
CA SER A 168 10.07 -9.24 -11.84
C SER A 168 10.81 -10.35 -12.61
N THR A 169 10.35 -11.60 -12.59
CA THR A 169 10.94 -12.71 -13.37
C THR A 169 10.24 -12.96 -14.71
N GLY A 170 9.32 -12.06 -15.09
CA GLY A 170 8.64 -12.03 -16.38
C GLY A 170 7.22 -12.58 -16.38
N PHE A 171 6.69 -12.99 -15.22
CA PHE A 171 5.29 -13.39 -15.10
C PHE A 171 4.35 -12.19 -15.30
N ASN A 172 3.17 -12.46 -15.89
CA ASN A 172 2.12 -11.44 -16.01
C ASN A 172 1.33 -11.31 -14.70
N TYR A 173 0.32 -10.42 -14.68
CA TYR A 173 -0.49 -10.15 -13.50
C TYR A 173 -1.09 -11.41 -12.87
N TRP A 174 -1.79 -12.22 -13.67
CA TRP A 174 -2.52 -13.40 -13.19
C TRP A 174 -1.58 -14.51 -12.71
N GLN A 175 -0.44 -14.68 -13.38
CA GLN A 175 0.57 -15.63 -12.97
C GLN A 175 1.23 -15.19 -11.65
N SER A 176 1.51 -13.90 -11.49
CA SER A 176 2.08 -13.35 -10.26
C SER A 176 1.11 -13.45 -9.09
N LEU A 177 -0.19 -13.24 -9.33
CA LEU A 177 -1.24 -13.53 -8.36
C LEU A 177 -1.23 -15.01 -7.91
N ALA A 178 -1.06 -15.96 -8.85
CA ALA A 178 -0.97 -17.39 -8.48
C ALA A 178 0.27 -17.71 -7.63
N PHE A 179 1.40 -17.05 -7.87
CA PHE A 179 2.58 -17.16 -7.00
C PHE A 179 2.35 -16.53 -5.62
N THR A 180 1.54 -15.48 -5.57
CA THR A 180 1.15 -14.83 -4.31
C THR A 180 0.30 -15.77 -3.46
N VAL A 181 -0.67 -16.46 -4.06
CA VAL A 181 -1.46 -17.56 -3.43
C VAL A 181 -0.52 -18.65 -2.92
N TYR A 182 0.44 -19.07 -3.73
CA TYR A 182 1.44 -20.04 -3.28
C TYR A 182 2.23 -19.56 -2.06
N GLY A 183 2.71 -18.31 -2.06
CA GLY A 183 3.48 -17.75 -0.95
C GLY A 183 2.68 -17.65 0.34
N SER A 184 1.44 -17.18 0.22
CA SER A 184 0.49 -17.12 1.33
C SER A 184 0.20 -18.51 1.90
N THR A 185 -0.23 -19.46 1.07
CA THR A 185 -0.52 -20.83 1.52
C THR A 185 0.72 -21.52 2.10
N LEU A 186 1.91 -21.24 1.56
CA LEU A 186 3.17 -21.76 2.09
C LEU A 186 3.45 -21.23 3.51
N TRP A 187 3.19 -19.94 3.73
CA TRP A 187 3.34 -19.27 5.03
C TRP A 187 2.43 -19.92 6.08
N GLU A 188 1.12 -19.91 5.83
CA GLU A 188 0.09 -20.46 6.72
C GLU A 188 0.34 -21.94 7.10
N LEU A 189 0.74 -22.76 6.12
CA LEU A 189 0.87 -24.19 6.33
C LEU A 189 2.20 -24.59 6.99
N LEU A 190 3.28 -23.84 6.77
CA LEU A 190 4.62 -24.28 7.15
C LEU A 190 5.41 -23.30 8.04
N PHE A 191 5.05 -22.02 8.08
CA PHE A 191 5.82 -20.97 8.74
C PHE A 191 5.11 -20.30 9.91
N GLU A 192 3.95 -20.84 10.32
CA GLU A 192 3.24 -20.48 11.55
C GLU A 192 2.95 -21.68 12.47
N THR A 193 2.74 -21.41 13.76
CA THR A 193 2.29 -22.41 14.75
C THR A 193 0.77 -22.50 14.84
N ASP A 194 0.11 -21.40 14.49
CA ASP A 194 -1.34 -21.28 14.48
C ASP A 194 -1.90 -22.00 13.26
N PRO A 195 -3.15 -22.52 13.33
CA PRO A 195 -3.76 -23.12 12.17
C PRO A 195 -3.86 -22.10 11.00
N PRO A 196 -4.06 -22.55 9.75
CA PRO A 196 -4.14 -21.64 8.62
C PRO A 196 -5.38 -20.73 8.70
N SER A 197 -5.23 -19.47 8.31
CA SER A 197 -6.29 -18.46 8.28
C SER A 197 -6.89 -18.28 6.88
N VAL A 198 -8.22 -18.25 6.82
CA VAL A 198 -8.97 -17.85 5.61
C VAL A 198 -8.77 -16.37 5.30
N HIS A 199 -8.65 -15.56 6.34
CA HIS A 199 -8.53 -14.12 6.21
C HIS A 199 -7.17 -13.75 5.62
N ASP A 200 -6.11 -14.27 6.23
CA ASP A 200 -4.73 -13.96 5.86
C ASP A 200 -4.44 -14.39 4.44
N GLU A 201 -4.99 -15.53 4.01
CA GLU A 201 -4.88 -15.95 2.61
C GLU A 201 -5.53 -14.98 1.64
N ILE A 202 -6.70 -14.42 1.98
CA ILE A 202 -7.36 -13.47 1.09
C ILE A 202 -6.62 -12.12 1.10
N MET A 203 -6.18 -11.63 2.26
CA MET A 203 -5.47 -10.35 2.40
C MET A 203 -4.06 -10.39 1.80
N THR A 204 -3.35 -11.49 2.01
CA THR A 204 -2.02 -11.75 1.43
C THR A 204 -2.10 -12.06 -0.05
N THR A 205 -3.29 -12.18 -0.67
CA THR A 205 -3.43 -12.44 -2.11
C THR A 205 -4.10 -11.32 -2.89
N ILE A 206 -5.36 -10.98 -2.59
CA ILE A 206 -6.13 -10.05 -3.42
C ILE A 206 -5.66 -8.60 -3.23
N PRO A 207 -5.70 -8.00 -2.01
CA PRO A 207 -5.11 -6.68 -1.76
C PRO A 207 -3.61 -6.63 -2.02
N ALA A 208 -2.90 -7.73 -1.70
CA ALA A 208 -1.50 -7.88 -2.02
C ALA A 208 -1.20 -7.75 -3.53
N SER A 209 -2.07 -8.26 -4.40
CA SER A 209 -1.89 -8.11 -5.85
C SER A 209 -2.09 -6.66 -6.32
N PHE A 210 -2.96 -5.91 -5.63
CA PHE A 210 -3.12 -4.47 -5.86
C PHE A 210 -1.81 -3.76 -5.52
N LEU A 211 -1.33 -3.93 -4.28
CA LEU A 211 -0.09 -3.30 -3.83
C LEU A 211 1.10 -3.76 -4.67
N GLY A 212 1.22 -5.06 -4.94
CA GLY A 212 2.34 -5.65 -5.70
C GLY A 212 2.45 -5.09 -7.11
N GLU A 213 1.36 -5.05 -7.88
CA GLU A 213 1.42 -4.52 -9.25
C GLU A 213 1.63 -2.99 -9.26
N SER A 214 1.03 -2.25 -8.34
CA SER A 214 1.26 -0.81 -8.20
C SER A 214 2.72 -0.51 -7.81
N LEU A 215 3.28 -1.20 -6.82
CA LEU A 215 4.67 -1.05 -6.37
C LEU A 215 5.67 -1.48 -7.44
N HIS A 216 5.39 -2.57 -8.16
CA HIS A 216 6.19 -3.00 -9.32
C HIS A 216 6.25 -1.92 -10.41
N ARG A 217 5.12 -1.27 -10.73
CA ARG A 217 5.09 -0.16 -11.70
C ARG A 217 5.78 1.09 -11.16
N MET A 218 5.56 1.43 -9.89
CA MET A 218 6.23 2.55 -9.21
C MET A 218 7.75 2.34 -9.09
N TYR A 219 8.23 1.10 -9.04
CA TYR A 219 9.66 0.80 -9.03
C TYR A 219 10.37 1.39 -10.26
N PHE A 220 9.80 1.29 -11.45
CA PHE A 220 10.43 1.85 -12.66
C PHE A 220 10.50 3.37 -12.63
N ILE A 221 9.43 4.02 -12.15
CA ILE A 221 9.38 5.47 -12.00
C ILE A 221 10.44 5.93 -10.99
N THR A 222 10.43 5.35 -9.80
CA THR A 222 11.40 5.71 -8.76
C THR A 222 12.83 5.34 -9.17
N ASN A 223 13.04 4.24 -9.89
CA ASN A 223 14.36 3.87 -10.38
C ASN A 223 14.92 4.88 -11.41
N ASP A 224 14.05 5.56 -12.16
CA ASP A 224 14.48 6.58 -13.13
C ASP A 224 14.82 7.92 -12.46
N TYR A 225 14.00 8.35 -11.49
CA TYR A 225 14.09 9.69 -10.91
C TYR A 225 14.73 9.74 -9.51
N LEU A 226 14.55 8.70 -8.70
CA LEU A 226 14.97 8.60 -7.30
C LEU A 226 15.49 7.17 -6.98
N PRO A 227 16.62 6.72 -7.55
CA PRO A 227 17.02 5.30 -7.53
C PRO A 227 17.18 4.66 -6.16
N PHE A 228 17.43 5.46 -5.11
CA PHE A 228 17.46 4.94 -3.73
C PHE A 228 16.06 4.55 -3.24
N LEU A 229 15.02 5.30 -3.61
CA LEU A 229 13.65 5.00 -3.20
C LEU A 229 13.07 3.77 -3.89
N SER A 230 13.59 3.37 -5.06
CA SER A 230 13.10 2.16 -5.75
C SER A 230 13.27 0.89 -4.92
N TRP A 231 14.33 0.82 -4.10
CA TRP A 231 14.56 -0.27 -3.15
C TRP A 231 13.54 -0.33 -2.01
N VAL A 232 12.99 0.83 -1.63
CA VAL A 232 11.95 0.92 -0.59
C VAL A 232 10.58 0.60 -1.20
N VAL A 233 10.32 1.09 -2.41
CA VAL A 233 9.04 0.90 -3.11
C VAL A 233 8.82 -0.55 -3.50
N SER A 234 9.77 -1.20 -4.16
CA SER A 234 9.67 -2.63 -4.47
C SER A 234 11.02 -3.33 -4.25
N PRO A 235 11.28 -3.81 -3.03
CA PRO A 235 12.54 -4.46 -2.70
C PRO A 235 12.78 -5.73 -3.53
N ALA A 236 11.74 -6.52 -3.80
CA ALA A 236 11.86 -7.72 -4.63
C ALA A 236 12.31 -7.41 -6.06
N ASP A 237 11.74 -6.38 -6.69
CA ASP A 237 12.18 -5.90 -8.01
C ASP A 237 13.63 -5.44 -8.00
N ALA A 238 14.01 -4.63 -7.00
CA ALA A 238 15.36 -4.11 -6.88
C ALA A 238 16.40 -5.24 -6.74
N VAL A 239 16.07 -6.26 -5.95
CA VAL A 239 16.90 -7.45 -5.77
C VAL A 239 17.01 -8.26 -7.04
N ASN A 240 15.90 -8.51 -7.74
CA ASN A 240 15.92 -9.28 -8.97
C ASN A 240 16.63 -8.54 -10.10
N GLN A 241 16.47 -7.22 -10.20
CA GLN A 241 17.27 -6.36 -11.07
C GLN A 241 18.77 -6.51 -10.77
N LEU A 242 19.16 -6.47 -9.48
CA LEU A 242 20.56 -6.59 -9.07
C LEU A 242 21.15 -7.99 -9.34
N LEU A 243 20.44 -9.05 -8.95
CA LEU A 243 20.95 -10.42 -8.97
C LEU A 243 20.94 -11.03 -10.36
N LEU A 244 19.92 -10.72 -11.14
CA LEU A 244 19.76 -11.29 -12.48
C LEU A 244 20.59 -10.50 -13.49
N GLY A 245 21.01 -9.27 -13.16
CA GLY A 245 21.82 -8.40 -14.01
C GLY A 245 21.14 -8.02 -15.33
N LYS A 246 19.83 -8.31 -15.44
CA LYS A 246 19.00 -8.12 -16.61
C LYS A 246 18.11 -6.91 -16.38
N LYS A 247 17.81 -6.17 -17.43
CA LYS A 247 16.76 -5.14 -17.36
C LYS A 247 15.42 -5.84 -17.21
N LEU A 248 14.71 -5.54 -16.12
CA LEU A 248 13.33 -5.98 -15.93
C LEU A 248 12.47 -5.47 -17.09
N LYS A 249 11.46 -6.25 -17.50
CA LYS A 249 10.50 -5.80 -18.52
C LYS A 249 9.70 -4.66 -17.94
N ARG A 250 9.88 -3.44 -18.47
CA ARG A 250 9.09 -2.29 -18.06
C ARG A 250 7.63 -2.50 -18.48
N PRO A 251 6.65 -2.35 -17.57
CA PRO A 251 5.24 -2.39 -17.91
C PRO A 251 4.85 -1.24 -18.86
N ASP A 252 3.84 -1.49 -19.69
CA ASP A 252 3.22 -0.43 -20.49
C ASP A 252 2.56 0.63 -19.59
N GLY A 253 2.47 1.86 -20.08
CA GLY A 253 1.86 3.00 -19.40
C GLY A 253 2.88 4.09 -19.07
N GLU A 254 2.37 5.25 -18.70
CA GLU A 254 3.16 6.42 -18.36
C GLU A 254 2.65 7.05 -17.08
N LEU A 255 3.54 7.72 -16.35
CA LEU A 255 3.15 8.48 -15.16
C LEU A 255 2.42 9.75 -15.62
N THR A 256 1.17 9.93 -15.19
CA THR A 256 0.34 11.08 -15.54
C THR A 256 0.44 12.17 -14.47
N GLU A 257 0.44 11.77 -13.21
CA GLU A 257 0.60 12.70 -12.08
C GLU A 257 1.49 12.05 -11.01
N LEU A 258 2.43 12.83 -10.49
CA LEU A 258 3.17 12.50 -9.29
C LEU A 258 3.35 13.76 -8.48
N SER A 259 2.84 13.74 -7.25
CA SER A 259 3.03 14.85 -6.33
C SER A 259 3.28 14.39 -4.90
N PHE A 260 4.13 15.14 -4.22
CA PHE A 260 4.37 15.02 -2.79
C PHE A 260 3.85 16.25 -2.09
N PHE A 261 3.27 16.11 -0.90
CA PHE A 261 2.88 17.25 -0.10
C PHE A 261 3.27 17.06 1.36
N ALA A 262 3.55 18.18 2.02
CA ALA A 262 3.86 18.22 3.44
C ALA A 262 3.30 19.50 4.06
N GLY A 263 2.92 19.44 5.33
CA GLY A 263 2.21 20.53 5.96
C GLY A 263 1.86 20.30 7.41
N ALA A 264 0.87 21.06 7.86
CA ALA A 264 0.30 20.95 9.20
C ALA A 264 -1.20 20.72 9.10
N ALA A 265 -1.72 19.91 10.00
CA ALA A 265 -3.14 19.63 10.11
C ALA A 265 -3.62 19.79 11.54
N THR A 266 -4.93 19.93 11.66
CA THR A 266 -5.63 19.88 12.92
C THR A 266 -6.86 19.02 12.75
N GLY A 267 -7.12 18.16 13.72
CA GLY A 267 -8.27 17.24 13.67
C GLY A 267 -9.02 17.20 14.97
N GLU A 268 -10.24 16.69 14.88
CA GLU A 268 -11.13 16.41 16.01
C GLU A 268 -11.82 15.08 15.72
N ASN A 269 -12.00 14.29 16.77
CA ASN A 269 -12.81 13.10 16.71
C ASN A 269 -13.81 13.03 17.84
N THR A 270 -14.92 12.36 17.57
CA THR A 270 -15.99 12.10 18.53
C THR A 270 -16.50 10.70 18.31
N VAL A 271 -16.61 9.96 19.40
CA VAL A 271 -17.23 8.65 19.46
C VAL A 271 -18.36 8.69 20.47
N HIS A 272 -19.53 8.23 20.05
CA HIS A 272 -20.73 8.16 20.85
C HIS A 272 -21.25 6.72 20.87
N THR A 273 -21.49 6.20 22.06
CA THR A 273 -22.11 4.90 22.28
C THR A 273 -23.13 4.95 23.40
N GLU A 274 -24.10 4.06 23.35
CA GLU A 274 -25.06 3.84 24.42
C GLU A 274 -24.47 2.99 25.57
N ASP A 275 -23.24 2.46 25.41
CA ASP A 275 -22.55 1.71 26.46
C ASP A 275 -22.31 2.60 27.70
N PRO A 276 -22.85 2.25 28.89
CA PRO A 276 -22.67 3.03 30.11
C PRO A 276 -21.23 3.07 30.64
N LEU A 277 -20.34 2.18 30.17
CA LEU A 277 -18.93 2.15 30.57
C LEU A 277 -18.06 3.12 29.75
N ILE A 278 -18.46 3.43 28.52
CA ILE A 278 -17.69 4.24 27.57
C ILE A 278 -18.37 5.59 27.35
N GLY A 279 -19.66 5.59 27.03
CA GLY A 279 -20.46 6.79 26.81
C GLY A 279 -20.02 7.60 25.58
N THR A 280 -19.56 8.83 25.80
CA THR A 280 -19.08 9.70 24.72
C THR A 280 -17.64 10.08 24.97
N ASP A 281 -16.78 9.77 24.02
CA ASP A 281 -15.37 10.17 24.01
C ASP A 281 -15.14 11.19 22.91
N SER A 282 -14.41 12.25 23.21
CA SER A 282 -14.03 13.26 22.23
C SER A 282 -12.62 13.75 22.48
N SER A 283 -11.82 13.77 21.42
CA SER A 283 -10.50 14.38 21.48
C SER A 283 -10.60 15.89 21.31
N GLY A 284 -9.71 16.60 21.98
CA GLY A 284 -9.50 18.02 21.70
C GLY A 284 -8.82 18.22 20.35
N VAL A 285 -8.94 19.43 19.82
CA VAL A 285 -8.26 19.83 18.59
C VAL A 285 -6.74 19.68 18.74
N SER A 286 -6.14 18.72 18.04
CA SER A 286 -4.70 18.44 18.13
C SER A 286 -3.93 18.81 16.86
N GLY A 287 -2.70 19.31 17.02
CA GLY A 287 -1.84 19.71 15.91
C GLY A 287 -1.00 18.55 15.40
N LYS A 288 -1.04 18.30 14.09
CA LYS A 288 -0.38 17.16 13.43
C LYS A 288 0.55 17.63 12.32
N ALA A 289 1.70 16.98 12.15
CA ALA A 289 2.53 17.14 10.97
C ALA A 289 2.05 16.17 9.89
N ILE A 290 1.85 16.64 8.65
CA ILE A 290 1.35 15.79 7.57
C ILE A 290 2.37 15.62 6.45
N VAL A 291 2.33 14.44 5.85
CA VAL A 291 3.01 14.12 4.60
C VAL A 291 2.08 13.29 3.73
N GLY A 292 2.23 13.39 2.42
CA GLY A 292 1.48 12.53 1.52
C GLY A 292 1.97 12.54 0.08
N LEU A 293 1.34 11.67 -0.69
CA LEU A 293 1.68 11.30 -2.05
C LEU A 293 0.37 11.18 -2.85
N ASN A 294 0.29 11.84 -4.00
CA ASN A 294 -0.69 11.50 -5.03
C ASN A 294 0.04 10.98 -6.27
N LEU A 295 -0.41 9.85 -6.78
CA LEU A 295 0.11 9.25 -8.00
C LEU A 295 -1.05 8.80 -8.88
N VAL A 296 -0.95 9.17 -10.17
CA VAL A 296 -1.82 8.67 -11.23
C VAL A 296 -0.93 8.06 -12.30
N TYR A 297 -1.03 6.74 -12.47
CA TYR A 297 -0.36 5.99 -13.51
C TYR A 297 -1.36 5.72 -14.64
N GLY A 298 -1.02 6.06 -15.88
CA GLY A 298 -1.93 6.00 -17.03
C GLY A 298 -3.03 7.07 -16.97
N SER A 299 -3.71 7.30 -18.09
CA SER A 299 -4.87 8.21 -18.12
C SER A 299 -6.14 7.44 -17.78
N PRO A 300 -6.96 7.85 -16.78
CA PRO A 300 -8.19 7.14 -16.44
C PRO A 300 -9.36 7.45 -17.38
N TYR A 301 -9.23 8.43 -18.29
CA TYR A 301 -10.38 8.98 -19.00
C TYR A 301 -10.56 8.44 -20.42
N TYR A 302 -9.57 7.85 -21.08
CA TYR A 302 -9.78 7.12 -22.35
C TYR A 302 -8.85 5.92 -22.40
N HIS A 303 -9.25 4.87 -21.68
CA HIS A 303 -8.35 3.78 -21.35
C HIS A 303 -8.88 2.44 -21.83
N PHE A 304 -8.01 1.69 -22.51
CA PHE A 304 -8.23 0.29 -22.85
C PHE A 304 -7.15 -0.53 -22.18
N THR A 305 -7.56 -1.33 -21.19
CA THR A 305 -6.66 -2.25 -20.50
C THR A 305 -5.98 -3.20 -21.50
N LYS A 306 -4.66 -3.09 -21.59
CA LYS A 306 -3.78 -4.07 -22.26
C LYS A 306 -3.30 -5.13 -21.27
N GLU A 307 -2.95 -4.69 -20.06
CA GLU A 307 -2.58 -5.53 -18.91
C GLU A 307 -3.29 -4.96 -17.68
N PRO A 308 -3.77 -5.77 -16.73
CA PRO A 308 -4.34 -5.26 -15.49
C PRO A 308 -3.40 -4.21 -14.85
N PHE A 309 -3.98 -3.13 -14.32
CA PHE A 309 -3.27 -2.02 -13.67
C PHE A 309 -2.32 -1.23 -14.57
N ASP A 310 -2.46 -1.30 -15.89
CA ASP A 310 -1.85 -0.34 -16.81
C ASP A 310 -2.40 1.11 -16.65
N GLN A 311 -3.42 1.26 -15.81
CA GLN A 311 -3.80 2.50 -15.13
C GLN A 311 -4.00 2.20 -13.63
N PHE A 312 -3.65 3.11 -12.74
CA PHE A 312 -4.08 3.09 -11.34
C PHE A 312 -3.96 4.47 -10.68
N ASP A 313 -4.82 4.72 -9.70
CA ASP A 313 -4.71 5.84 -8.78
C ASP A 313 -4.15 5.33 -7.44
N PHE A 314 -3.21 6.09 -6.86
CA PHE A 314 -2.66 5.79 -5.54
C PHE A 314 -2.53 7.08 -4.72
N TYR A 315 -3.20 7.11 -3.57
CA TYR A 315 -3.15 8.18 -2.60
C TYR A 315 -2.59 7.65 -1.29
N GLY A 316 -1.49 8.24 -0.84
CA GLY A 316 -0.89 7.98 0.46
C GLY A 316 -0.91 9.24 1.31
N PHE A 317 -1.27 9.09 2.58
CA PHE A 317 -1.29 10.19 3.54
C PHE A 317 -0.91 9.68 4.91
N ALA A 318 -0.05 10.42 5.60
CA ALA A 318 0.23 10.20 7.00
C ALA A 318 0.17 11.51 7.79
N ALA A 319 -0.40 11.45 8.99
CA ALA A 319 -0.32 12.51 9.98
C ALA A 319 0.37 11.98 11.24
N LEU A 320 1.31 12.75 11.77
CA LEU A 320 2.07 12.42 12.97
C LEU A 320 1.73 13.41 14.07
N GLU A 321 1.31 12.88 15.22
CA GLU A 321 1.16 13.63 16.46
C GLU A 321 2.35 13.42 17.40
N ARG A 322 2.54 14.33 18.35
CA ARG A 322 3.68 14.33 19.27
C ARG A 322 3.71 13.11 20.20
N ASP A 323 2.55 12.54 20.54
CA ASP A 323 2.40 11.56 21.60
C ASP A 323 2.10 10.13 21.10
N ARG A 324 2.62 9.79 19.90
CA ARG A 324 2.61 8.47 19.20
C ARG A 324 1.38 8.13 18.37
N ASP A 325 0.35 8.94 18.42
CA ASP A 325 -0.81 8.78 17.54
C ASP A 325 -0.43 9.11 16.09
N TYR A 326 -0.57 8.12 15.22
CA TYR A 326 -0.39 8.29 13.78
C TYR A 326 -1.70 8.05 13.05
N TYR A 327 -1.89 8.85 12.00
CA TYR A 327 -2.94 8.66 11.02
C TYR A 327 -2.26 8.13 9.77
N ALA A 328 -2.75 7.03 9.19
CA ALA A 328 -2.25 6.46 7.96
C ALA A 328 -3.41 6.15 7.02
N VAL A 329 -3.37 6.68 5.80
CA VAL A 329 -4.35 6.42 4.75
C VAL A 329 -3.64 6.00 3.48
N LEU A 330 -4.11 4.90 2.90
CA LEU A 330 -3.67 4.35 1.62
C LEU A 330 -4.91 4.00 0.81
N PHE A 331 -5.28 4.85 -0.14
CA PHE A 331 -6.42 4.61 -1.02
C PHE A 331 -5.93 4.44 -2.45
N GLY A 332 -6.42 3.40 -3.12
CA GLY A 332 -6.14 3.20 -4.52
C GLY A 332 -7.23 2.41 -5.23
N ASN A 333 -7.28 2.60 -6.55
CA ASN A 333 -8.12 1.82 -7.44
C ASN A 333 -7.41 1.61 -8.78
N ALA A 334 -7.71 0.49 -9.43
CA ALA A 334 -7.09 0.14 -10.70
C ALA A 334 -8.00 -0.77 -11.54
N PRO A 335 -8.12 -0.55 -12.85
CA PRO A 335 -8.81 -1.46 -13.75
C PRO A 335 -8.12 -2.83 -13.83
N VAL A 336 -8.91 -3.85 -13.57
CA VAL A 336 -8.62 -5.22 -14.04
C VAL A 336 -8.99 -5.34 -15.52
N TRP A 337 -10.00 -4.57 -15.96
CA TRP A 337 -10.40 -4.47 -17.36
C TRP A 337 -11.09 -3.13 -17.64
N SER A 338 -10.90 -2.55 -18.84
CA SER A 338 -11.56 -1.30 -19.23
C SER A 338 -11.88 -1.20 -20.72
N TRP A 339 -12.81 -0.31 -21.03
CA TRP A 339 -13.25 0.04 -22.38
C TRP A 339 -13.28 1.56 -22.51
N GLY A 340 -12.43 2.09 -23.38
CA GLY A 340 -12.49 3.49 -23.79
C GLY A 340 -13.70 3.74 -24.68
N ILE A 341 -14.48 4.76 -24.37
CA ILE A 341 -15.61 5.21 -25.17
C ILE A 341 -15.21 6.57 -25.74
N VAL A 342 -15.09 6.65 -27.07
CA VAL A 342 -14.78 7.89 -27.79
C VAL A 342 -16.05 8.74 -27.91
N PRO A 343 -16.03 10.03 -27.55
CA PRO A 343 -16.96 11.00 -28.10
C PRO A 343 -16.25 11.91 -29.11
N LEU A 344 -17.04 12.54 -29.97
CA LEU A 344 -16.62 13.22 -31.20
C LEU A 344 -15.64 14.42 -31.05
N GLU A 345 -15.33 14.92 -29.84
CA GLU A 345 -14.67 16.22 -29.64
C GLU A 345 -13.87 16.30 -28.31
N ASP A 346 -12.72 15.62 -28.19
CA ASP A 346 -11.73 15.73 -27.07
C ASP A 346 -12.17 15.27 -25.66
N TYR A 347 -13.36 14.67 -25.52
CA TYR A 347 -13.78 14.01 -24.29
C TYR A 347 -13.09 12.64 -24.15
N GLY A 348 -12.64 12.31 -22.95
CA GLY A 348 -12.31 10.93 -22.60
C GLY A 348 -13.43 10.35 -21.77
N THR A 349 -14.01 9.21 -22.16
CA THR A 349 -14.82 8.37 -21.24
C THR A 349 -14.26 6.95 -21.15
N THR A 350 -14.24 6.39 -19.95
CA THR A 350 -13.82 5.00 -19.68
C THR A 350 -14.86 4.31 -18.81
N LEU A 351 -15.29 3.13 -19.27
CA LEU A 351 -15.99 2.15 -18.43
C LEU A 351 -14.97 1.11 -17.99
N ALA A 352 -14.95 0.71 -16.72
CA ALA A 352 -14.00 -0.27 -16.22
C ALA A 352 -14.58 -1.19 -15.16
N VAL A 353 -13.97 -2.37 -15.02
CA VAL A 353 -14.05 -3.21 -13.82
C VAL A 353 -12.79 -2.94 -13.01
N LYS A 354 -12.94 -2.36 -11.81
CA LYS A 354 -11.82 -1.94 -10.97
C LYS A 354 -11.73 -2.73 -9.68
N LEU A 355 -10.51 -3.02 -9.26
CA LEU A 355 -10.18 -3.44 -7.90
C LEU A 355 -9.86 -2.18 -7.07
N HIS A 356 -10.42 -2.12 -5.88
CA HIS A 356 -10.26 -1.04 -4.91
C HIS A 356 -9.60 -1.58 -3.65
N TYR A 357 -8.64 -0.81 -3.13
CA TYR A 357 -7.99 -1.06 -1.86
C TYR A 357 -7.95 0.25 -1.07
N HIS A 358 -8.76 0.33 -0.03
CA HIS A 358 -8.78 1.47 0.88
C HIS A 358 -8.35 0.99 2.27
N TYR A 359 -7.32 1.60 2.83
CA TYR A 359 -6.89 1.40 4.20
C TYR A 359 -6.79 2.76 4.89
N ALA A 360 -7.31 2.83 6.11
CA ALA A 360 -7.23 3.98 6.99
C ALA A 360 -7.08 3.47 8.43
N GLN A 361 -6.05 3.94 9.11
CA GLN A 361 -5.86 3.74 10.55
C GLN A 361 -5.69 5.11 11.18
N ALA A 362 -6.46 5.35 12.23
CA ALA A 362 -6.46 6.57 13.01
C ALA A 362 -6.65 6.21 14.49
N PRO A 363 -6.33 7.12 15.42
CA PRO A 363 -6.42 6.84 16.85
C PRO A 363 -7.79 6.39 17.34
N CYS A 364 -8.87 6.78 16.66
CA CYS A 364 -10.24 6.44 17.08
C CYS A 364 -11.04 5.64 16.05
N PHE A 365 -10.45 5.25 14.93
CA PHE A 365 -11.11 4.36 13.97
C PHE A 365 -10.10 3.59 13.12
N ASN A 366 -10.48 2.37 12.76
CA ASN A 366 -9.78 1.54 11.80
C ASN A 366 -10.75 1.16 10.70
N PHE A 367 -10.37 1.42 9.46
CA PHE A 367 -11.20 1.18 8.30
C PHE A 367 -10.39 0.59 7.16
N ASN A 368 -10.83 -0.56 6.67
CA ASN A 368 -10.36 -1.14 5.43
C ASN A 368 -11.56 -1.49 4.55
N ASN A 369 -11.45 -1.20 3.25
CA ASN A 369 -12.43 -1.62 2.26
C ASN A 369 -11.72 -2.17 1.03
N ASN A 370 -11.86 -3.48 0.83
CA ASN A 370 -11.51 -4.16 -0.41
C ASN A 370 -12.77 -4.32 -1.25
N ALA A 371 -12.72 -3.89 -2.51
CA ALA A 371 -13.91 -3.93 -3.34
C ALA A 371 -13.60 -4.20 -4.81
N LEU A 372 -14.53 -4.86 -5.49
CA LEU A 372 -14.48 -5.08 -6.94
C LEU A 372 -15.77 -4.55 -7.55
N GLY A 373 -15.67 -3.70 -8.57
CA GLY A 373 -16.86 -3.04 -9.09
C GLY A 373 -16.72 -2.38 -10.44
N LEU A 374 -17.83 -1.76 -10.85
CA LEU A 374 -17.95 -1.03 -12.10
C LEU A 374 -17.61 0.44 -11.87
N SER A 375 -16.78 0.98 -12.75
CA SER A 375 -16.31 2.36 -12.74
C SER A 375 -16.67 3.06 -14.03
N LEU A 376 -17.18 4.29 -13.94
CA LEU A 376 -17.36 5.19 -15.08
C LEU A 376 -16.59 6.47 -14.80
N ALA A 377 -15.58 6.75 -15.63
CA ALA A 377 -14.74 7.94 -15.53
C ALA A 377 -14.84 8.78 -16.80
N GLN A 378 -14.86 10.10 -16.65
CA GLN A 378 -14.89 11.03 -17.77
C GLN A 378 -14.10 12.30 -17.51
N SER A 379 -13.45 12.83 -18.55
CA SER A 379 -12.81 14.15 -18.57
C SER A 379 -13.42 15.00 -19.67
N ILE A 380 -13.80 16.22 -19.28
CA ILE A 380 -14.56 17.20 -20.05
C ILE A 380 -13.75 18.51 -20.09
N PRO A 381 -13.06 18.81 -21.20
CA PRO A 381 -12.47 20.13 -21.40
C PRO A 381 -13.57 21.17 -21.68
N ALA A 382 -13.49 22.33 -21.04
CA ALA A 382 -14.45 23.43 -21.17
C ALA A 382 -13.71 24.79 -21.19
N GLY A 383 -13.14 25.14 -22.34
CA GLY A 383 -12.30 26.34 -22.48
C GLY A 383 -11.00 26.20 -21.68
N SER A 384 -10.74 27.11 -20.73
CA SER A 384 -9.60 27.01 -19.82
C SER A 384 -9.82 26.06 -18.64
N TRP A 385 -11.04 25.54 -18.48
CA TRP A 385 -11.40 24.63 -17.41
C TRP A 385 -11.27 23.19 -17.90
N LYS A 386 -10.90 22.30 -17.00
CA LYS A 386 -11.03 20.86 -17.21
C LYS A 386 -11.78 20.28 -16.02
N PHE A 387 -12.92 19.68 -16.31
CA PHE A 387 -13.73 18.97 -15.32
C PHE A 387 -13.56 17.48 -15.54
N SER A 388 -13.19 16.75 -14.50
CA SER A 388 -13.14 15.30 -14.56
C SER A 388 -13.85 14.67 -13.39
N TRP A 389 -14.41 13.48 -13.60
CA TRP A 389 -15.13 12.76 -12.56
C TRP A 389 -15.00 11.26 -12.77
N GLU A 390 -15.19 10.53 -11.67
CA GLU A 390 -15.27 9.08 -11.66
C GLU A 390 -16.31 8.65 -10.62
N ALA A 391 -17.20 7.76 -11.03
CA ALA A 391 -18.17 7.13 -10.14
C ALA A 391 -17.95 5.61 -10.15
N ASN A 392 -17.93 5.03 -8.96
CA ASN A 392 -17.71 3.60 -8.75
C ASN A 392 -18.90 3.00 -8.01
N LEU A 393 -19.32 1.80 -8.41
CA LEU A 393 -20.28 0.96 -7.70
C LEU A 393 -19.69 -0.42 -7.54
N ASN A 394 -19.45 -0.80 -6.28
CA ASN A 394 -18.57 -1.89 -5.92
C ASN A 394 -19.28 -2.87 -4.99
N TRP A 395 -18.96 -4.15 -5.17
CA TRP A 395 -19.18 -5.15 -4.14
C TRP A 395 -17.97 -5.13 -3.20
N ALA A 396 -18.23 -4.86 -1.93
CA ALA A 396 -17.22 -4.76 -0.89
C ALA A 396 -17.13 -6.09 -0.12
N PHE A 397 -15.91 -6.58 0.10
CA PHE A 397 -15.65 -7.87 0.72
C PHE A 397 -14.52 -7.75 1.74
N LEU A 398 -14.64 -8.50 2.84
CA LEU A 398 -13.70 -8.45 3.97
C LEU A 398 -13.36 -7.02 4.37
N VAL A 399 -14.39 -6.18 4.45
CA VAL A 399 -14.26 -4.80 4.91
C VAL A 399 -13.95 -4.89 6.40
N GLY A 400 -12.83 -4.31 6.81
CA GLY A 400 -12.36 -4.35 8.21
C GLY A 400 -12.78 -3.07 8.91
N VAL A 401 -13.53 -3.18 10.00
CA VAL A 401 -14.05 -2.01 10.74
C VAL A 401 -13.87 -2.20 12.23
N ASP A 402 -13.32 -1.20 12.91
CA ASP A 402 -13.09 -1.23 14.35
C ASP A 402 -14.38 -1.49 15.14
N TYR A 403 -14.24 -2.33 16.17
CA TYR A 403 -15.19 -2.54 17.23
C TYR A 403 -14.76 -1.70 18.44
N TYR A 404 -15.05 -0.39 18.37
CA TYR A 404 -14.49 0.60 19.28
C TYR A 404 -14.69 0.29 20.77
N ALA A 405 -15.79 -0.37 21.16
CA ALA A 405 -16.02 -0.72 22.56
C ALA A 405 -14.94 -1.67 23.12
N LEU A 406 -14.47 -2.61 22.30
CA LEU A 406 -13.40 -3.52 22.67
C LEU A 406 -12.03 -2.85 22.57
N ASP A 407 -11.84 -2.03 21.55
CA ASP A 407 -10.59 -1.30 21.31
C ASP A 407 -10.29 -0.29 22.43
N SER A 408 -11.28 0.55 22.76
CA SER A 408 -11.15 1.59 23.80
C SER A 408 -10.95 1.05 25.21
N THR A 409 -11.43 -0.16 25.49
CA THR A 409 -11.24 -0.82 26.79
C THR A 409 -9.92 -1.61 26.86
N GLY A 410 -9.17 -1.72 25.75
CA GLY A 410 -7.97 -2.55 25.65
C GLY A 410 -8.27 -4.03 25.88
N SER A 411 -9.48 -4.47 25.56
CA SER A 411 -9.94 -5.81 25.91
C SER A 411 -9.57 -6.80 24.80
N TYR A 412 -8.28 -7.12 24.68
CA TYR A 412 -7.74 -8.04 23.65
C TYR A 412 -7.87 -9.53 23.99
N THR A 413 -8.40 -9.85 25.18
CA THR A 413 -8.61 -11.24 25.61
C THR A 413 -10.08 -11.46 25.94
N THR A 414 -10.58 -12.64 25.58
CA THR A 414 -11.88 -13.15 26.02
C THR A 414 -11.90 -13.45 27.52
N SER A 415 -13.09 -13.62 28.08
CA SER A 415 -13.31 -14.02 29.48
C SER A 415 -12.67 -15.38 29.85
N ASP A 416 -12.50 -16.26 28.86
CA ASP A 416 -11.82 -17.55 29.00
C ASP A 416 -10.29 -17.47 28.81
N GLY A 417 -9.76 -16.27 28.53
CA GLY A 417 -8.32 -16.00 28.41
C GLY A 417 -7.71 -16.28 27.04
N GLU A 418 -8.54 -16.52 26.02
CA GLU A 418 -8.10 -16.63 24.61
C GLU A 418 -7.98 -15.24 23.98
N ASP A 419 -7.00 -15.05 23.10
CA ASP A 419 -6.82 -13.82 22.34
C ASP A 419 -8.02 -13.52 21.44
N ARG A 420 -8.26 -12.23 21.21
CA ARG A 420 -9.27 -11.76 20.25
C ARG A 420 -8.84 -10.47 19.57
N ARG A 421 -9.33 -10.30 18.34
CA ARG A 421 -9.27 -9.02 17.64
C ARG A 421 -10.31 -8.03 18.17
N VAL A 422 -10.11 -6.75 17.86
CA VAL A 422 -10.98 -5.64 18.27
C VAL A 422 -11.66 -4.95 17.08
N PHE A 423 -11.88 -5.70 16.01
CA PHE A 423 -12.50 -5.22 14.77
C PHE A 423 -13.20 -6.37 14.04
N ASP A 424 -14.26 -6.04 13.31
CA ASP A 424 -15.10 -6.98 12.58
C ASP A 424 -14.76 -7.02 11.09
N TYR A 425 -15.17 -8.13 10.46
CA TYR A 425 -15.18 -8.26 9.01
C TYR A 425 -16.59 -8.24 8.46
N GLY A 426 -16.83 -7.31 7.54
CA GLY A 426 -18.08 -7.16 6.84
C GLY A 426 -18.01 -7.52 5.37
N MET A 427 -19.20 -7.67 4.78
CA MET A 427 -19.39 -7.74 3.35
C MET A 427 -20.62 -6.91 2.97
N GLY A 428 -20.57 -6.26 1.81
CA GLY A 428 -21.67 -5.40 1.38
C GLY A 428 -21.41 -4.65 0.10
N ALA A 429 -21.77 -3.37 0.08
CA ALA A 429 -21.68 -2.52 -1.09
C ALA A 429 -20.89 -1.24 -0.78
N ASN A 430 -20.13 -0.78 -1.75
CA ASN A 430 -19.42 0.49 -1.68
C ASN A 430 -19.69 1.31 -2.94
N ALA A 431 -19.83 2.61 -2.79
CA ALA A 431 -19.92 3.55 -3.88
C ALA A 431 -18.97 4.71 -3.64
N ASP A 432 -18.18 5.09 -4.65
CA ASP A 432 -17.26 6.21 -4.56
C ASP A 432 -17.53 7.22 -5.66
N LEU A 433 -17.36 8.50 -5.35
CA LEU A 433 -17.41 9.60 -6.29
C LEU A 433 -16.16 10.46 -6.16
N LYS A 434 -15.45 10.64 -7.27
CA LYS A 434 -14.33 11.56 -7.42
C LYS A 434 -14.74 12.64 -8.41
N PHE A 435 -14.45 13.90 -8.12
CA PHE A 435 -14.43 14.95 -9.13
C PHE A 435 -13.24 15.87 -8.96
N ARG A 436 -12.77 16.43 -10.08
CA ARG A 436 -11.71 17.42 -10.13
C ARG A 436 -12.11 18.53 -11.10
N LEU A 437 -11.87 19.76 -10.69
CA LEU A 437 -12.02 20.96 -11.49
C LEU A 437 -10.68 21.66 -11.52
N GLU A 438 -10.03 21.63 -12.68
CA GLU A 438 -8.72 22.22 -12.91
C GLU A 438 -8.88 23.56 -13.63
N GLN A 439 -8.22 24.61 -13.14
CA GLN A 439 -8.19 25.90 -13.78
C GLN A 439 -6.83 26.60 -13.57
N PRO A 440 -6.08 26.94 -14.63
CA PRO A 440 -4.71 27.43 -14.52
C PRO A 440 -4.49 28.72 -13.70
N VAL A 441 -5.51 29.56 -13.54
CA VAL A 441 -5.50 30.87 -12.89
C VAL A 441 -6.12 30.85 -11.49
N PHE A 442 -7.12 30.00 -11.24
CA PHE A 442 -7.85 29.91 -9.99
C PHE A 442 -7.39 28.74 -9.12
N GLY A 443 -6.67 27.77 -9.70
CA GLY A 443 -6.21 26.56 -9.02
C GLY A 443 -7.08 25.34 -9.30
N ASP A 444 -6.72 24.25 -8.65
CA ASP A 444 -7.36 22.94 -8.77
C ASP A 444 -8.20 22.67 -7.53
N LEU A 445 -9.45 22.29 -7.75
CA LEU A 445 -10.35 21.78 -6.72
C LEU A 445 -10.55 20.28 -6.98
N SER A 446 -10.36 19.45 -5.97
CA SER A 446 -10.67 18.02 -6.03
C SER A 446 -11.52 17.60 -4.84
N PHE A 447 -12.35 16.60 -5.08
CA PHE A 447 -13.24 16.03 -4.09
C PHE A 447 -13.33 14.53 -4.30
N TYR A 448 -13.33 13.82 -3.20
CA TYR A 448 -13.52 12.39 -3.14
C TYR A 448 -14.48 12.09 -1.99
N ALA A 449 -15.51 11.29 -2.25
CA ALA A 449 -16.40 10.77 -1.22
C ALA A 449 -16.69 9.30 -1.49
N GLY A 450 -16.57 8.47 -0.47
CA GLY A 450 -16.95 7.07 -0.46
C GLY A 450 -18.07 6.83 0.54
N LEU A 451 -19.00 5.95 0.18
CA LEU A 451 -20.02 5.38 1.03
C LEU A 451 -19.81 3.87 1.05
N ALA A 452 -19.67 3.26 2.21
CA ALA A 452 -19.61 1.80 2.37
C ALA A 452 -20.70 1.35 3.33
N ALA A 453 -21.47 0.35 2.93
CA ALA A 453 -22.49 -0.27 3.75
C ALA A 453 -22.23 -1.77 3.81
N GLU A 454 -22.16 -2.32 5.02
CA GLU A 454 -21.77 -3.70 5.24
C GLU A 454 -22.61 -4.38 6.32
N HIS A 455 -22.57 -5.70 6.29
CA HIS A 455 -23.06 -6.55 7.36
C HIS A 455 -21.94 -7.46 7.83
N THR A 456 -21.78 -7.60 9.15
CA THR A 456 -20.78 -8.48 9.75
C THR A 456 -20.92 -9.90 9.19
N LEU A 457 -19.82 -10.51 8.79
CA LEU A 457 -19.81 -11.90 8.35
C LEU A 457 -20.02 -12.81 9.56
N PRO A 458 -21.06 -13.67 9.60
CA PRO A 458 -21.33 -14.50 10.78
C PRO A 458 -20.15 -15.37 11.23
N PRO A 459 -19.34 -15.97 10.32
CA PRO A 459 -18.15 -16.72 10.73
C PRO A 459 -17.02 -15.85 11.31
N ALA A 460 -17.07 -14.54 11.13
CA ALA A 460 -16.07 -13.57 11.54
C ALA A 460 -16.52 -12.70 12.73
N VAL A 461 -17.64 -13.02 13.37
CA VAL A 461 -18.05 -12.35 14.60
C VAL A 461 -17.04 -12.68 15.69
N ILE A 462 -16.50 -11.64 16.32
CA ILE A 462 -15.52 -11.75 17.41
C ILE A 462 -16.19 -12.41 18.62
N PRO A 463 -15.50 -13.28 19.38
CA PRO A 463 -16.02 -13.79 20.64
C PRO A 463 -16.38 -12.66 21.61
N GLU A 464 -17.58 -12.74 22.19
CA GLU A 464 -18.16 -11.73 23.12
C GLU A 464 -18.48 -10.38 22.48
N ALA A 465 -18.42 -10.27 21.15
CA ALA A 465 -18.97 -9.15 20.41
C ALA A 465 -20.34 -9.51 19.78
N SER A 466 -20.92 -8.57 19.03
CA SER A 466 -22.18 -8.76 18.33
C SER A 466 -22.03 -8.52 16.83
N SER A 467 -22.79 -9.29 16.04
CA SER A 467 -22.96 -9.02 14.61
C SER A 467 -23.86 -7.80 14.38
N GLY A 468 -23.73 -7.15 13.23
CA GLY A 468 -24.51 -5.97 12.92
C GLY A 468 -24.36 -5.45 11.51
N TYR A 469 -24.75 -4.19 11.33
CA TYR A 469 -24.51 -3.42 10.11
C TYR A 469 -23.64 -2.22 10.42
N ALA A 470 -22.77 -1.84 9.48
CA ALA A 470 -22.08 -0.57 9.52
C ALA A 470 -22.30 0.22 8.22
N LEU A 471 -22.47 1.53 8.38
CA LEU A 471 -22.52 2.51 7.31
C LEU A 471 -21.41 3.53 7.53
N MET A 472 -20.52 3.65 6.55
CA MET A 472 -19.36 4.54 6.60
C MET A 472 -19.42 5.55 5.47
N LEU A 473 -19.27 6.82 5.80
CA LEU A 473 -19.09 7.92 4.86
C LEU A 473 -17.70 8.51 5.10
N TYR A 474 -16.86 8.53 4.08
CA TYR A 474 -15.51 9.03 4.18
C TYR A 474 -15.14 9.85 2.95
N GLY A 475 -14.17 10.75 3.06
CA GLY A 475 -13.77 11.53 1.91
C GLY A 475 -12.77 12.63 2.19
N LYS A 476 -12.44 13.34 1.11
CA LYS A 476 -11.51 14.47 1.09
C LYS A 476 -12.02 15.54 0.14
N ALA A 477 -11.90 16.80 0.55
CA ALA A 477 -11.97 17.95 -0.32
C ALA A 477 -10.61 18.64 -0.29
N GLU A 478 -10.05 18.99 -1.44
CA GLU A 478 -8.72 19.57 -1.54
C GLU A 478 -8.73 20.71 -2.57
N TYR A 479 -8.14 21.83 -2.18
CA TYR A 479 -7.84 22.93 -3.08
C TYR A 479 -6.34 23.14 -3.13
N SER A 480 -5.79 23.35 -4.33
CA SER A 480 -4.39 23.74 -4.49
C SER A 480 -4.23 24.81 -5.57
N HIS A 481 -3.28 25.70 -5.36
CA HIS A 481 -2.96 26.77 -6.29
C HIS A 481 -1.45 26.81 -6.55
N LYS A 482 -1.09 26.81 -7.83
CA LYS A 482 0.30 26.87 -8.28
C LYS A 482 0.89 28.24 -8.01
N ILE A 483 2.01 28.28 -7.30
CA ILE A 483 2.66 29.56 -6.94
C ILE A 483 3.89 29.80 -7.80
N ALA A 484 4.79 28.82 -7.90
CA ALA A 484 6.03 28.99 -8.64
C ALA A 484 6.61 27.63 -9.06
N GLY A 485 6.97 27.49 -10.33
CA GLY A 485 7.65 26.28 -10.83
C GLY A 485 6.83 25.01 -10.60
N MET A 486 7.31 24.13 -9.73
CA MET A 486 6.66 22.87 -9.31
C MET A 486 5.89 22.99 -7.98
N PHE A 487 5.87 24.18 -7.37
CA PHE A 487 5.33 24.37 -6.03
C PHE A 487 3.92 24.96 -6.06
N SER A 488 3.04 24.34 -5.30
CA SER A 488 1.65 24.75 -5.07
C SER A 488 1.40 24.88 -3.56
N LEU A 489 0.57 25.85 -3.14
CA LEU A 489 -0.01 25.85 -1.80
C LEU A 489 -1.41 25.28 -1.86
N GLY A 490 -1.78 24.48 -0.88
CA GLY A 490 -3.11 23.92 -0.80
C GLY A 490 -3.62 23.78 0.62
N CYS A 491 -4.90 23.47 0.69
CA CYS A 491 -5.57 23.02 1.89
C CYS A 491 -6.43 21.80 1.55
N ASN A 492 -6.61 20.92 2.53
CA ASN A 492 -7.58 19.86 2.42
C ASN A 492 -8.41 19.72 3.69
N TYR A 493 -9.54 19.06 3.54
CA TYR A 493 -10.43 18.67 4.61
C TYR A 493 -10.79 17.21 4.40
N LEU A 494 -10.41 16.37 5.36
CA LEU A 494 -10.70 14.96 5.44
C LEU A 494 -11.85 14.74 6.42
N TRP A 495 -12.75 13.82 6.10
CA TRP A 495 -13.80 13.40 7.02
C TRP A 495 -14.00 11.89 6.96
N TYR A 496 -14.42 11.35 8.10
CA TYR A 496 -14.89 9.99 8.27
C TYR A 496 -16.08 10.01 9.23
N LYS A 497 -17.10 9.21 8.92
CA LYS A 497 -18.29 9.03 9.73
C LYS A 497 -18.68 7.57 9.66
N LYS A 498 -18.85 6.94 10.81
CA LYS A 498 -19.38 5.57 10.93
C LYS A 498 -20.64 5.59 11.77
N TRP A 499 -21.63 4.84 11.32
CA TRP A 499 -22.73 4.35 12.14
C TRP A 499 -22.67 2.83 12.15
N ALA A 500 -22.66 2.23 13.33
CA ALA A 500 -22.75 0.78 13.48
C ALA A 500 -23.95 0.44 14.36
N TRP A 501 -24.72 -0.55 13.92
CA TRP A 501 -25.90 -1.06 14.60
C TRP A 501 -25.71 -2.53 14.91
N PHE A 502 -25.75 -2.88 16.18
CA PHE A 502 -25.50 -4.25 16.63
C PHE A 502 -26.79 -4.91 17.10
N TYR A 503 -26.87 -6.24 16.96
CA TYR A 503 -28.08 -6.97 17.35
C TYR A 503 -28.19 -7.18 18.87
N ASP A 504 -27.04 -7.43 19.51
CA ASP A 504 -26.92 -7.84 20.91
C ASP A 504 -25.92 -6.97 21.70
N ASP A 505 -25.54 -5.80 21.16
CA ASP A 505 -24.64 -4.83 21.80
C ASP A 505 -25.09 -3.38 21.50
N TYR A 506 -24.37 -2.40 22.03
CA TYR A 506 -24.68 -0.98 21.91
C TYR A 506 -24.28 -0.40 20.56
N ASP A 507 -25.20 0.34 19.95
CA ASP A 507 -24.94 1.08 18.73
C ASP A 507 -23.81 2.10 18.91
N MET A 508 -23.10 2.36 17.80
CA MET A 508 -21.96 3.25 17.76
C MET A 508 -22.13 4.31 16.68
N ASP A 509 -21.80 5.55 17.02
CA ASP A 509 -21.60 6.65 16.08
C ASP A 509 -20.17 7.18 16.27
N GLN A 510 -19.40 7.22 15.18
CA GLN A 510 -18.06 7.81 15.18
C GLN A 510 -17.94 8.87 14.10
N PHE A 511 -17.23 9.95 14.41
CA PHE A 511 -16.91 11.02 13.49
C PHE A 511 -15.45 11.45 13.69
N GLU A 512 -14.73 11.60 12.59
CA GLU A 512 -13.40 12.20 12.54
C GLU A 512 -13.39 13.25 11.43
N GLN A 513 -12.77 14.39 11.72
CA GLN A 513 -12.48 15.41 10.72
C GLN A 513 -11.06 15.94 10.89
N MET A 514 -10.42 16.27 9.77
CA MET A 514 -9.09 16.88 9.78
C MET A 514 -8.97 17.94 8.69
N GLY A 515 -8.68 19.16 9.09
CA GLY A 515 -8.32 20.26 8.20
C GLY A 515 -6.81 20.43 8.12
N SER A 516 -6.26 20.61 6.92
CA SER A 516 -4.82 20.81 6.73
C SER A 516 -4.48 21.92 5.75
N VAL A 517 -3.27 22.44 5.92
CA VAL A 517 -2.60 23.33 4.97
C VAL A 517 -1.24 22.73 4.61
N PHE A 518 -0.88 22.76 3.33
CA PHE A 518 0.31 22.09 2.84
C PHE A 518 0.97 22.81 1.67
N VAL A 519 2.25 22.50 1.48
CA VAL A 519 2.99 22.75 0.24
C VAL A 519 2.98 21.45 -0.55
N LYS A 520 2.56 21.53 -1.81
CA LYS A 520 2.56 20.43 -2.79
C LYS A 520 3.67 20.67 -3.81
N ILE A 521 4.37 19.60 -4.18
CA ILE A 521 5.41 19.56 -5.20
C ILE A 521 4.90 18.66 -6.32
N ASP A 522 4.57 19.25 -7.47
CA ASP A 522 4.11 18.55 -8.68
C ASP A 522 5.32 18.26 -9.58
N LEU A 523 5.67 16.98 -9.75
CA LEU A 523 6.88 16.58 -10.49
C LEU A 523 6.66 16.41 -12.00
N LEU A 524 5.43 16.53 -12.48
CA LEU A 524 5.04 16.42 -13.89
C LEU A 524 4.25 17.63 -14.39
#